data_AF-A0A9E1UUR3-F1
#
_entry.id   AF-A0A9E1UUR3-F1
#
_cell.length_a   1.000
_cell.length_b   1.000
_cell.length_c   1.000
_cell.angle_alpha   90.00
_cell.angle_beta   90.00
_cell.angle_gamma   90.00
#
_symmetry.space_group_name_H-M   'P 1'
#
loop_
_entity.id
_entity.type
_entity.pdbx_description
1 polymer ?
#
loop_
_entity_poly.entity_id
_entity_poly.type
_entity_poly.pdbx_seq_one_letter_code
_entity_poly.pdbx_strand_id
1 'polypeptide(L)'
;VSLGWEKVGTLKPKSVDEIPGDFWSLGCETLDRDLADWDAYKGYLKPLGIKRIRLQGGWNKTEKKKGVYDFAWLDHIVDSAHELGLEVCLETSYGNRLYEPRAGLGPGGTLPAGEETLKAWDAWVEAMVRHYRPKGVREWMMYNEPNLRRENTIEKIVAFNARTAETIKRVDPDAKIAGLVAAGLRISLIESWLKGLQDMGKLDHFEWVIYHGYGANPDSLAPGMEKAKELVRQYSPTIKLWQGEAGCASEEVQYALSGVDWTELSHAKWNARRMLCDFAHGIESTVFTISDLSYSKSFISRYGLLKTEPDNSIIKVKTAYYVVNNVVSVFNDSVTVNDVAKVEVSPADGLSVYAFRDRKTGHDLIALWDSSAMPIDPCELTTVDVAVTDLKLSDPVWLDLLTSRIYRIPAANISKVGRTTTLKEIPIFDSPVVLTDRSILSYVQARKPKKKPRPVPKPPKRSAKTKGAFPLKPYRLFGTQKPTPAVVIHYADQGNGNWAEQLAEALRSGGMHTFILSDTSRDLADAVAHVRSQATGWQVDPKQIGVLGDAKALLSYRKVGADFAVVFGGKAETGQDKGLKVIDASQLGAPLAKDSPWLTDLLKWLEPRKTKVF
;
A
#
# COMPACT_ATOMS: atom_id res chain seq x y z
N VAL A 1 -14.23 -3.45 6.75
CA VAL A 1 -15.49 -3.95 6.16
C VAL A 1 -15.98 -5.21 6.89
N SER A 2 -17.27 -5.32 7.25
CA SER A 2 -17.91 -6.53 7.81
C SER A 2 -19.31 -6.67 7.22
N LEU A 3 -19.59 -7.80 6.54
CA LEU A 3 -20.79 -7.95 5.70
C LEU A 3 -22.01 -8.55 6.41
N GLY A 4 -21.88 -8.95 7.68
CA GLY A 4 -22.92 -9.75 8.35
C GLY A 4 -23.04 -11.19 7.82
N TRP A 5 -22.37 -11.52 6.71
CA TRP A 5 -22.28 -12.87 6.15
C TRP A 5 -21.38 -13.80 6.99
N GLU A 6 -21.49 -15.11 6.76
CA GLU A 6 -20.63 -16.09 7.42
C GLU A 6 -19.17 -15.88 6.98
N LYS A 7 -18.30 -15.49 7.93
CA LYS A 7 -16.86 -15.44 7.70
C LYS A 7 -16.31 -16.86 7.62
N VAL A 8 -15.80 -17.23 6.44
CA VAL A 8 -15.15 -18.51 6.18
C VAL A 8 -13.75 -18.54 6.79
N GLY A 9 -13.00 -17.45 6.64
CA GLY A 9 -11.61 -17.40 7.06
C GLY A 9 -10.90 -16.10 6.70
N THR A 10 -9.59 -16.15 6.80
CA THR A 10 -8.67 -15.09 6.38
C THR A 10 -7.62 -15.71 5.46
N LEU A 11 -7.45 -15.14 4.27
CA LEU A 11 -6.47 -15.57 3.26
C LEU A 11 -5.10 -15.75 3.91
N LYS A 12 -4.46 -16.88 3.61
CA LYS A 12 -3.08 -17.16 4.01
C LYS A 12 -2.20 -16.73 2.84
N PRO A 13 -1.34 -15.72 3.02
CA PRO A 13 -0.44 -15.33 1.95
C PRO A 13 0.61 -16.39 1.65
N LYS A 14 1.13 -16.34 0.43
CA LYS A 14 2.19 -17.19 -0.11
C LYS A 14 3.52 -16.46 -0.09
N SER A 15 4.57 -17.19 0.24
CA SER A 15 5.97 -16.74 0.14
C SER A 15 6.54 -16.98 -1.26
N VAL A 16 7.76 -16.49 -1.51
CA VAL A 16 8.47 -16.67 -2.80
C VAL A 16 8.60 -18.14 -3.19
N ASP A 17 8.81 -19.04 -2.23
CA ASP A 17 8.95 -20.48 -2.51
C ASP A 17 7.62 -21.13 -2.96
N GLU A 18 6.49 -20.51 -2.67
CA GLU A 18 5.15 -21.02 -2.98
C GLU A 18 4.60 -20.47 -4.31
N ILE A 19 5.33 -19.56 -4.97
CA ILE A 19 4.93 -18.91 -6.22
C ILE A 19 6.03 -19.13 -7.28
N PRO A 20 5.77 -20.00 -8.29
CA PRO A 20 6.75 -20.26 -9.33
C PRO A 20 6.99 -19.07 -10.26
N GLY A 21 5.92 -18.36 -10.64
CA GLY A 21 5.95 -17.32 -11.68
C GLY A 21 6.64 -16.00 -11.30
N ASP A 22 6.90 -15.19 -12.34
CA ASP A 22 7.70 -13.96 -12.34
C ASP A 22 6.93 -12.74 -12.89
N PHE A 23 5.59 -12.84 -13.01
CA PHE A 23 4.74 -11.76 -13.52
C PHE A 23 4.88 -10.45 -12.71
N TRP A 24 5.06 -10.60 -11.40
CA TRP A 24 5.26 -9.48 -10.49
C TRP A 24 6.74 -9.21 -10.28
N SER A 25 7.08 -7.94 -10.30
CA SER A 25 8.37 -7.42 -9.90
C SER A 25 8.24 -6.47 -8.72
N LEU A 26 9.30 -6.33 -7.93
CA LEU A 26 9.36 -5.40 -6.82
C LEU A 26 10.53 -4.43 -6.99
N GLY A 27 10.24 -3.15 -6.82
CA GLY A 27 11.27 -2.12 -6.74
C GLY A 27 12.16 -2.34 -5.51
N CYS A 28 13.45 -2.53 -5.73
CA CYS A 28 14.52 -2.54 -4.74
C CYS A 28 15.63 -1.54 -5.16
N GLU A 29 15.23 -0.51 -5.90
CA GLU A 29 16.12 0.46 -6.53
C GLU A 29 16.72 1.48 -5.54
N THR A 30 17.55 2.39 -6.06
CA THR A 30 18.17 3.53 -5.35
C THR A 30 19.28 3.24 -4.35
N LEU A 31 19.65 1.96 -4.17
CA LEU A 31 20.79 1.54 -3.34
C LEU A 31 22.14 2.07 -3.87
N ASP A 32 22.22 2.44 -5.15
CA ASP A 32 23.37 3.11 -5.76
C ASP A 32 23.60 4.55 -5.28
N ARG A 33 22.62 5.11 -4.59
CA ARG A 33 22.60 6.47 -4.02
C ARG A 33 22.34 6.49 -2.52
N ASP A 34 22.29 5.32 -1.89
CA ASP A 34 22.06 5.16 -0.45
C ASP A 34 20.70 5.72 0.04
N LEU A 35 19.68 5.78 -0.84
CA LEU A 35 18.34 6.27 -0.47
C LEU A 35 17.48 5.21 0.24
N ALA A 36 17.97 3.97 0.30
CA ALA A 36 17.39 2.83 1.00
C ALA A 36 18.53 1.93 1.52
N ASP A 37 18.18 0.98 2.39
CA ASP A 37 19.14 0.02 2.97
C ASP A 37 18.64 -1.42 2.79
N TRP A 38 19.39 -2.20 1.98
CA TRP A 38 19.11 -3.60 1.71
C TRP A 38 19.04 -4.44 2.98
N ASP A 39 19.98 -4.28 3.91
CA ASP A 39 20.05 -5.10 5.10
C ASP A 39 18.91 -4.80 6.08
N ALA A 40 18.37 -3.58 6.02
CA ALA A 40 17.20 -3.20 6.80
C ALA A 40 15.92 -3.90 6.30
N TYR A 41 15.73 -4.07 4.99
CA TYR A 41 14.47 -4.60 4.44
C TYR A 41 14.52 -6.05 3.91
N LYS A 42 15.68 -6.66 3.68
CA LYS A 42 15.76 -7.96 2.98
C LYS A 42 14.94 -9.09 3.61
N GLY A 43 14.77 -9.06 4.94
CA GLY A 43 13.95 -10.02 5.69
C GLY A 43 12.45 -10.00 5.34
N TYR A 44 11.97 -8.94 4.67
CA TYR A 44 10.59 -8.77 4.24
C TYR A 44 10.34 -9.21 2.80
N LEU A 45 11.38 -9.52 2.01
CA LEU A 45 11.20 -9.86 0.58
C LEU A 45 10.56 -11.24 0.40
N LYS A 46 11.10 -12.26 1.08
CA LYS A 46 10.64 -13.64 0.94
C LYS A 46 9.16 -13.84 1.35
N PRO A 47 8.65 -13.27 2.46
CA PRO A 47 7.25 -13.39 2.82
C PRO A 47 6.29 -12.62 1.90
N LEU A 48 6.76 -11.61 1.14
CA LEU A 48 5.93 -10.82 0.23
C LEU A 48 5.45 -11.64 -0.98
N GLY A 49 6.23 -12.63 -1.40
CA GLY A 49 5.86 -13.54 -2.49
C GLY A 49 6.22 -13.05 -3.89
N ILE A 50 6.93 -11.93 -4.02
CA ILE A 50 7.43 -11.42 -5.31
C ILE A 50 8.88 -11.88 -5.49
N LYS A 51 9.13 -12.65 -6.56
CA LYS A 51 10.43 -13.27 -6.82
C LYS A 51 11.39 -12.35 -7.58
N ARG A 52 10.90 -11.65 -8.60
CA ARG A 52 11.71 -10.76 -9.43
C ARG A 52 11.89 -9.41 -8.72
N ILE A 53 13.13 -8.97 -8.54
CA ILE A 53 13.46 -7.66 -7.98
C ILE A 53 14.19 -6.79 -8.99
N ARG A 54 13.91 -5.49 -8.94
CA ARG A 54 14.57 -4.48 -9.77
C ARG A 54 15.66 -3.78 -8.98
N LEU A 55 16.89 -3.77 -9.50
CA LEU A 55 18.07 -3.11 -8.92
C LEU A 55 18.72 -2.14 -9.92
N GLN A 56 19.56 -1.23 -9.44
CA GLN A 56 20.32 -0.28 -10.26
C GLN A 56 21.82 -0.54 -10.15
N GLY A 57 22.53 -0.58 -11.27
CA GLY A 57 23.97 -0.88 -11.34
C GLY A 57 24.88 0.26 -10.88
N GLY A 58 24.39 1.49 -10.82
CA GLY A 58 25.05 2.63 -10.20
C GLY A 58 26.45 2.96 -10.73
N TRP A 59 26.60 3.35 -12.00
CA TRP A 59 27.93 3.57 -12.62
C TRP A 59 28.86 4.47 -11.78
N ASN A 60 28.35 5.60 -11.30
CA ASN A 60 29.11 6.54 -10.46
C ASN A 60 29.47 5.97 -9.07
N LYS A 61 28.71 5.02 -8.52
CA LYS A 61 29.05 4.35 -7.26
C LYS A 61 30.12 3.28 -7.50
N THR A 62 29.98 2.56 -8.61
CA THR A 62 30.84 1.44 -9.01
C THR A 62 32.22 1.87 -9.51
N GLU A 63 32.33 2.94 -10.30
CA GLU A 63 33.61 3.39 -10.86
C GLU A 63 34.05 4.73 -10.25
N LYS A 64 34.93 4.65 -9.25
CA LYS A 64 35.52 5.82 -8.56
C LYS A 64 36.89 6.24 -9.10
N LYS A 65 37.50 5.40 -9.92
CA LYS A 65 38.73 5.67 -10.69
C LYS A 65 38.54 5.11 -12.10
N LYS A 66 38.91 5.89 -13.12
CA LYS A 66 38.72 5.50 -14.53
C LYS A 66 39.25 4.09 -14.80
N GLY A 67 38.41 3.21 -15.34
CA GLY A 67 38.70 1.80 -15.66
C GLY A 67 38.78 0.85 -14.46
N VAL A 68 38.46 1.30 -13.24
CA VAL A 68 38.50 0.48 -12.02
C VAL A 68 37.11 0.39 -11.42
N TYR A 69 36.53 -0.80 -11.50
CA TYR A 69 35.18 -1.10 -11.06
C TYR A 69 35.19 -1.80 -9.70
N ASP A 70 34.51 -1.22 -8.71
CA ASP A 70 34.25 -1.83 -7.41
C ASP A 70 32.77 -2.24 -7.33
N PHE A 71 32.54 -3.54 -7.53
CA PHE A 71 31.21 -4.14 -7.48
C PHE A 71 30.83 -4.64 -6.07
N ALA A 72 31.71 -4.54 -5.06
CA ALA A 72 31.52 -5.21 -3.77
C ALA A 72 30.20 -4.84 -3.07
N TRP A 73 29.77 -3.58 -3.20
CA TRP A 73 28.50 -3.12 -2.62
C TRP A 73 27.28 -3.78 -3.26
N LEU A 74 27.30 -4.00 -4.58
CA LEU A 74 26.22 -4.63 -5.33
C LEU A 74 26.34 -6.16 -5.30
N ASP A 75 27.54 -6.71 -5.18
CA ASP A 75 27.78 -8.13 -4.92
C ASP A 75 27.08 -8.59 -3.65
N HIS A 76 27.23 -7.84 -2.56
CA HIS A 76 26.52 -8.11 -1.29
C HIS A 76 25.01 -8.24 -1.50
N ILE A 77 24.42 -7.34 -2.29
CA ILE A 77 22.98 -7.31 -2.54
C ILE A 77 22.56 -8.47 -3.45
N VAL A 78 23.26 -8.69 -4.57
CA VAL A 78 22.91 -9.71 -5.56
C VAL A 78 23.08 -11.11 -4.97
N ASP A 79 24.19 -11.38 -4.28
CA ASP A 79 24.44 -12.67 -3.65
C ASP A 79 23.38 -12.93 -2.55
N SER A 80 23.09 -11.91 -1.72
CA SER A 80 22.04 -12.01 -0.70
C SER A 80 20.64 -12.19 -1.29
N ALA A 81 20.34 -11.62 -2.47
CA ALA A 81 19.07 -11.80 -3.15
C ALA A 81 18.91 -13.25 -3.63
N HIS A 82 19.96 -13.84 -4.21
CA HIS A 82 19.96 -15.23 -4.64
C HIS A 82 19.83 -16.21 -3.48
N GLU A 83 20.47 -15.93 -2.33
CA GLU A 83 20.29 -16.73 -1.10
C GLU A 83 18.83 -16.72 -0.60
N LEU A 84 18.10 -15.63 -0.85
CA LEU A 84 16.67 -15.51 -0.53
C LEU A 84 15.75 -16.19 -1.57
N GLY A 85 16.31 -16.73 -2.66
CA GLY A 85 15.56 -17.33 -3.76
C GLY A 85 14.96 -16.31 -4.73
N LEU A 86 15.52 -15.09 -4.77
CA LEU A 86 15.06 -14.01 -5.64
C LEU A 86 15.80 -14.00 -6.98
N GLU A 87 15.16 -13.42 -7.98
CA GLU A 87 15.70 -13.19 -9.31
C GLU A 87 15.96 -11.69 -9.51
N VAL A 88 17.15 -11.36 -10.01
CA VAL A 88 17.60 -9.97 -10.15
C VAL A 88 17.45 -9.53 -11.61
N CYS A 89 16.71 -8.44 -11.79
CA CYS A 89 16.74 -7.63 -13.00
C CYS A 89 17.56 -6.36 -12.73
N LEU A 90 18.64 -6.16 -13.49
CA LEU A 90 19.64 -5.13 -13.22
C LEU A 90 19.60 -4.00 -14.25
N GLU A 91 19.40 -2.77 -13.80
CA GLU A 91 19.37 -1.60 -14.66
C GLU A 91 20.75 -0.94 -14.82
N THR A 92 21.17 -0.70 -16.06
CA THR A 92 22.34 0.13 -16.37
C THR A 92 21.99 1.61 -16.14
N SER A 93 22.33 2.15 -14.96
CA SER A 93 22.08 3.53 -14.51
C SER A 93 23.25 4.00 -13.64
N TYR A 94 23.55 5.29 -13.44
CA TYR A 94 23.26 6.47 -14.26
C TYR A 94 24.58 6.97 -14.88
N GLY A 95 24.73 8.27 -15.15
CA GLY A 95 26.02 8.84 -15.59
C GLY A 95 27.12 8.79 -14.52
N ASN A 96 28.36 9.12 -14.89
CA ASN A 96 29.52 9.11 -14.00
C ASN A 96 30.31 10.43 -14.07
N ARG A 97 30.55 11.05 -12.91
CA ARG A 97 31.22 12.36 -12.78
C ARG A 97 32.71 12.36 -13.14
N LEU A 98 33.34 11.20 -13.27
CA LEU A 98 34.72 11.07 -13.78
C LEU A 98 34.85 11.44 -15.26
N TYR A 99 33.77 11.28 -16.03
CA TYR A 99 33.73 11.54 -17.47
C TYR A 99 32.96 12.82 -17.77
N GLU A 100 31.85 13.04 -17.06
CA GLU A 100 31.01 14.22 -17.23
C GLU A 100 30.76 14.87 -15.85
N PRO A 101 31.42 16.00 -15.50
CA PRO A 101 31.30 16.59 -14.16
C PRO A 101 29.87 16.93 -13.72
N ARG A 102 28.96 17.15 -14.68
CA ARG A 102 27.53 17.42 -14.47
C ARG A 102 26.63 16.21 -14.79
N ALA A 103 27.18 15.00 -14.81
CA ALA A 103 26.43 13.77 -15.00
C ALA A 103 25.23 13.72 -14.03
N GLY A 104 24.06 13.41 -14.57
CA GLY A 104 22.88 13.11 -13.77
C GLY A 104 23.07 11.76 -13.08
N LEU A 105 22.82 11.72 -11.77
CA LEU A 105 22.99 10.51 -10.96
C LEU A 105 21.65 9.87 -10.59
N GLY A 106 20.55 10.29 -11.20
CA GLY A 106 19.20 9.85 -10.89
C GLY A 106 18.28 9.88 -12.12
N PRO A 107 16.98 9.61 -11.94
CA PRO A 107 15.98 9.60 -13.01
C PRO A 107 16.06 10.84 -13.89
N GLY A 108 15.98 10.67 -15.21
CA GLY A 108 16.05 11.81 -16.14
C GLY A 108 17.41 12.51 -16.22
N GLY A 109 18.50 11.89 -15.76
CA GLY A 109 19.84 12.42 -16.01
C GLY A 109 20.18 12.52 -17.51
N THR A 110 21.15 13.37 -17.87
CA THR A 110 21.68 13.41 -19.25
C THR A 110 22.20 12.02 -19.62
N LEU A 111 21.81 11.50 -20.78
CA LEU A 111 22.41 10.28 -21.30
C LEU A 111 23.92 10.50 -21.57
N PRO A 112 24.78 9.51 -21.30
CA PRO A 112 26.20 9.56 -21.65
C PRO A 112 26.42 10.01 -23.09
N ALA A 113 27.27 11.01 -23.30
CA ALA A 113 27.53 11.58 -24.61
C ALA A 113 29.02 11.87 -24.84
N GLY A 114 29.41 11.94 -26.11
CA GLY A 114 30.80 12.11 -26.51
C GLY A 114 31.58 10.79 -26.54
N GLU A 115 32.67 10.78 -27.31
CA GLU A 115 33.39 9.54 -27.63
C GLU A 115 34.02 8.87 -26.40
N GLU A 116 34.66 9.65 -25.51
CA GLU A 116 35.29 9.12 -24.29
C GLU A 116 34.23 8.51 -23.34
N THR A 117 33.18 9.26 -23.04
CA THR A 117 32.11 8.82 -22.12
C THR A 117 31.38 7.60 -22.65
N LEU A 118 31.09 7.54 -23.96
CA LEU A 118 30.42 6.39 -24.56
C LEU A 118 31.32 5.14 -24.57
N LYS A 119 32.63 5.28 -24.80
CA LYS A 119 33.58 4.16 -24.66
C LYS A 119 33.66 3.67 -23.22
N ALA A 120 33.66 4.58 -22.26
CA ALA A 120 33.69 4.24 -20.85
C ALA A 120 32.38 3.58 -20.38
N TRP A 121 31.24 4.05 -20.87
CA TRP A 121 29.94 3.42 -20.66
C TRP A 121 29.94 1.98 -21.15
N ASP A 122 30.36 1.72 -22.39
CA ASP A 122 30.41 0.36 -22.92
C ASP A 122 31.34 -0.55 -22.11
N ALA A 123 32.51 -0.04 -21.72
CA ALA A 123 33.47 -0.80 -20.92
C ALA A 123 32.89 -1.16 -19.54
N TRP A 124 32.17 -0.22 -18.90
CA TRP A 124 31.50 -0.48 -17.63
C TRP A 124 30.35 -1.48 -17.77
N VAL A 125 29.48 -1.31 -18.79
CA VAL A 125 28.37 -2.24 -19.05
C VAL A 125 28.92 -3.64 -19.35
N GLU A 126 29.94 -3.76 -20.19
CA GLU A 126 30.59 -5.05 -20.46
C GLU A 126 31.18 -5.68 -19.20
N ALA A 127 31.89 -4.90 -18.37
CA ALA A 127 32.43 -5.39 -17.11
C ALA A 127 31.33 -5.87 -16.17
N MET A 128 30.22 -5.12 -16.06
CA MET A 128 29.07 -5.47 -15.24
C MET A 128 28.39 -6.77 -15.72
N VAL A 129 28.19 -6.94 -17.04
CA VAL A 129 27.60 -8.17 -17.60
C VAL A 129 28.53 -9.36 -17.38
N ARG A 130 29.83 -9.21 -17.63
CA ARG A 130 30.83 -10.27 -17.37
C ARG A 130 30.85 -10.70 -15.90
N HIS A 131 30.64 -9.76 -14.99
CA HIS A 131 30.65 -10.00 -13.55
C HIS A 131 29.37 -10.69 -13.05
N TYR A 132 28.20 -10.21 -13.45
CA TYR A 132 26.92 -10.67 -12.91
C TYR A 132 26.26 -11.81 -13.68
N ARG A 133 26.61 -12.03 -14.96
CA ARG A 133 26.09 -13.19 -15.71
C ARG A 133 26.49 -14.51 -15.01
N PRO A 134 27.74 -14.77 -14.61
CA PRO A 134 28.07 -16.00 -13.89
C PRO A 134 27.30 -16.16 -12.56
N LYS A 135 26.88 -15.05 -11.95
CA LYS A 135 26.10 -15.03 -10.69
C LYS A 135 24.61 -15.30 -10.88
N GLY A 136 24.12 -15.35 -12.11
CA GLY A 136 22.72 -15.69 -12.40
C GLY A 136 21.85 -14.53 -12.89
N VAL A 137 22.41 -13.32 -13.02
CA VAL A 137 21.67 -12.19 -13.62
C VAL A 137 21.50 -12.43 -15.12
N ARG A 138 20.25 -12.41 -15.58
CA ARG A 138 19.87 -12.65 -16.99
C ARG A 138 19.02 -11.54 -17.58
N GLU A 139 18.43 -10.70 -16.72
CA GLU A 139 17.49 -9.66 -17.10
C GLU A 139 18.13 -8.30 -16.87
N TRP A 140 18.07 -7.45 -17.91
CA TRP A 140 18.72 -6.16 -17.94
C TRP A 140 17.73 -5.08 -18.34
N MET A 141 17.83 -3.92 -17.71
CA MET A 141 17.11 -2.70 -18.08
C MET A 141 18.12 -1.61 -18.39
N MET A 142 17.73 -0.58 -19.14
CA MET A 142 18.67 0.48 -19.49
C MET A 142 18.11 1.88 -19.28
N TYR A 143 18.84 2.63 -18.45
CA TYR A 143 18.66 4.02 -18.03
C TYR A 143 17.24 4.39 -17.61
N ASN A 144 17.07 4.84 -16.36
CA ASN A 144 15.76 5.21 -15.85
C ASN A 144 15.24 6.57 -16.38
N GLU A 145 14.05 6.55 -16.98
CA GLU A 145 13.26 7.73 -17.36
C GLU A 145 14.02 8.78 -18.18
N PRO A 146 14.72 8.39 -19.25
CA PRO A 146 15.53 9.33 -20.02
C PRO A 146 14.68 10.45 -20.64
N ASN A 147 13.40 10.19 -20.89
CA ASN A 147 12.44 11.12 -21.49
C ASN A 147 12.00 12.28 -20.56
N LEU A 148 12.37 12.27 -19.28
CA LEU A 148 12.18 13.44 -18.40
C LEU A 148 13.10 14.60 -18.78
N ARG A 149 14.17 14.33 -19.53
CA ARG A 149 15.13 15.34 -19.97
C ARG A 149 14.91 15.68 -21.44
N ARG A 150 14.64 16.95 -21.73
CA ARG A 150 14.40 17.43 -23.10
C ARG A 150 15.58 17.18 -24.04
N GLU A 151 16.80 17.24 -23.54
CA GLU A 151 18.04 17.05 -24.31
C GLU A 151 18.32 15.59 -24.68
N ASN A 152 17.65 14.65 -24.02
CA ASN A 152 17.60 13.24 -24.41
C ASN A 152 16.50 13.10 -25.48
N THR A 153 16.80 13.52 -26.71
CA THR A 153 15.87 13.38 -27.83
C THR A 153 15.57 11.90 -28.09
N ILE A 154 14.46 11.61 -28.77
CA ILE A 154 14.08 10.22 -29.05
C ILE A 154 15.16 9.48 -29.85
N GLU A 155 15.83 10.15 -30.78
CA GLU A 155 16.93 9.58 -31.56
C GLU A 155 18.11 9.19 -30.65
N LYS A 156 18.43 10.02 -29.65
CA LYS A 156 19.46 9.69 -28.66
C LYS A 156 19.06 8.53 -27.78
N ILE A 157 17.79 8.47 -27.35
CA ILE A 157 17.27 7.37 -26.53
C ILE A 157 17.37 6.05 -27.32
N VAL A 158 16.90 6.04 -28.56
CA VAL A 158 16.97 4.86 -29.46
C VAL A 158 18.42 4.44 -29.68
N ALA A 159 19.30 5.35 -30.08
CA ALA A 159 20.70 5.04 -30.35
C ALA A 159 21.43 4.53 -29.10
N PHE A 160 21.17 5.14 -27.94
CA PHE A 160 21.76 4.72 -26.68
C PHE A 160 21.26 3.35 -26.23
N ASN A 161 19.95 3.08 -26.40
CA ASN A 161 19.38 1.78 -26.10
C ASN A 161 19.96 0.69 -27.01
N ALA A 162 20.02 0.93 -28.33
CA ALA A 162 20.63 0.00 -29.28
C ALA A 162 22.09 -0.31 -28.93
N ARG A 163 22.92 0.72 -28.70
CA ARG A 163 24.34 0.56 -28.33
C ARG A 163 24.52 -0.26 -27.05
N THR A 164 23.72 0.03 -26.03
CA THR A 164 23.80 -0.66 -24.74
C THR A 164 23.35 -2.11 -24.89
N ALA A 165 22.26 -2.36 -25.63
CA ALA A 165 21.78 -3.71 -25.91
C ALA A 165 22.82 -4.56 -26.66
N GLU A 166 23.46 -4.00 -27.69
CA GLU A 166 24.55 -4.67 -28.43
C GLU A 166 25.74 -5.01 -27.51
N THR A 167 26.11 -4.09 -26.63
CA THR A 167 27.20 -4.31 -25.67
C THR A 167 26.88 -5.47 -24.73
N ILE A 168 25.65 -5.53 -24.21
CA ILE A 168 25.18 -6.64 -23.37
C ILE A 168 25.18 -7.95 -24.18
N LYS A 169 24.53 -7.97 -25.35
CA LYS A 169 24.38 -9.17 -26.21
C LYS A 169 25.71 -9.73 -26.71
N ARG A 170 26.74 -8.90 -26.86
CA ARG A 170 28.10 -9.36 -27.21
C ARG A 170 28.72 -10.24 -26.13
N VAL A 171 28.38 -9.98 -24.86
CA VAL A 171 28.88 -10.75 -23.71
C VAL A 171 27.92 -11.88 -23.35
N ASP A 172 26.62 -11.61 -23.41
CA ASP A 172 25.54 -12.54 -23.07
C ASP A 172 24.45 -12.55 -24.16
N PRO A 173 24.60 -13.38 -25.20
CA PRO A 173 23.61 -13.46 -26.28
C PRO A 173 22.19 -13.80 -25.80
N ASP A 174 22.07 -14.53 -24.69
CA ASP A 174 20.82 -14.99 -24.11
C ASP A 174 20.17 -13.97 -23.14
N ALA A 175 20.83 -12.83 -22.89
CA ALA A 175 20.30 -11.80 -22.00
C ALA A 175 18.91 -11.32 -22.45
N LYS A 176 17.96 -11.21 -21.53
CA LYS A 176 16.68 -10.55 -21.80
C LYS A 176 16.81 -9.07 -21.46
N ILE A 177 16.42 -8.21 -22.39
CA ILE A 177 16.72 -6.78 -22.30
C ILE A 177 15.43 -5.97 -22.42
N ALA A 178 15.21 -5.10 -21.44
CA ALA A 178 14.17 -4.10 -21.47
C ALA A 178 14.76 -2.74 -21.89
N GLY A 179 14.02 -1.99 -22.71
CA GLY A 179 14.40 -0.66 -23.17
C GLY A 179 13.33 0.40 -22.96
N LEU A 180 13.63 1.62 -23.41
CA LEU A 180 12.86 2.86 -23.24
C LEU A 180 12.75 3.36 -21.79
N VAL A 181 12.30 2.51 -20.86
CA VAL A 181 12.14 2.77 -19.41
C VAL A 181 11.58 4.17 -19.14
N ALA A 182 10.46 4.50 -19.79
CA ALA A 182 9.98 5.88 -19.88
C ALA A 182 9.09 6.30 -18.71
N ALA A 183 9.22 7.55 -18.28
CA ALA A 183 8.24 8.21 -17.43
C ALA A 183 6.90 8.38 -18.19
N GLY A 184 5.83 7.82 -17.65
CA GLY A 184 4.48 7.86 -18.22
C GLY A 184 4.24 6.88 -19.38
N LEU A 185 2.97 6.57 -19.62
CA LEU A 185 2.53 5.79 -20.78
C LEU A 185 2.24 6.73 -21.96
N ARG A 186 3.16 6.82 -22.92
CA ARG A 186 3.02 7.68 -24.11
C ARG A 186 3.11 6.87 -25.39
N ILE A 187 1.97 6.69 -26.06
CA ILE A 187 1.87 5.87 -27.29
C ILE A 187 2.84 6.35 -28.37
N SER A 188 2.90 7.66 -28.64
CA SER A 188 3.79 8.21 -29.66
C SER A 188 5.28 8.04 -29.34
N LEU A 189 5.64 8.03 -28.06
CA LEU A 189 7.02 7.79 -27.63
C LEU A 189 7.41 6.32 -27.85
N ILE A 190 6.53 5.39 -27.47
CA ILE A 190 6.71 3.94 -27.69
C ILE A 190 6.83 3.66 -29.19
N GLU A 191 5.95 4.24 -30.01
CA GLU A 191 5.97 4.06 -31.47
C GLU A 191 7.29 4.57 -32.07
N SER A 192 7.71 5.78 -31.70
CA SER A 192 8.95 6.38 -32.22
C SER A 192 10.17 5.55 -31.81
N TRP A 193 10.16 4.98 -30.61
CA TRP A 193 11.22 4.11 -30.12
C TRP A 193 11.27 2.78 -30.90
N LEU A 194 10.13 2.11 -31.06
CA LEU A 194 10.01 0.87 -31.83
C LEU A 194 10.43 1.07 -33.29
N LYS A 195 9.94 2.14 -33.92
CA LYS A 195 10.31 2.50 -35.29
C LYS A 195 11.80 2.75 -35.43
N GLY A 196 12.39 3.53 -34.52
CA GLY A 196 13.83 3.80 -34.55
C GLY A 196 14.66 2.53 -34.43
N LEU A 197 14.28 1.59 -33.56
CA LEU A 197 14.95 0.29 -33.46
C LEU A 197 14.72 -0.59 -34.69
N GLN A 198 13.53 -0.54 -35.30
CA GLN A 198 13.22 -1.26 -36.54
C GLN A 198 14.11 -0.78 -37.68
N ASP A 199 14.22 0.54 -37.85
CA ASP A 199 15.04 1.18 -38.89
C ASP A 199 16.53 0.82 -38.73
N MET A 200 16.98 0.56 -37.50
CA MET A 200 18.34 0.10 -37.20
C MET A 200 18.53 -1.43 -37.29
N GLY A 201 17.45 -2.21 -37.47
CA GLY A 201 17.49 -3.68 -37.42
C GLY A 201 17.82 -4.23 -36.03
N LYS A 202 17.36 -3.55 -34.97
CA LYS A 202 17.70 -3.84 -33.56
C LYS A 202 16.52 -4.22 -32.67
N LEU A 203 15.32 -4.36 -33.22
CA LEU A 203 14.13 -4.79 -32.44
C LEU A 203 14.37 -6.11 -31.70
N ASP A 204 15.00 -7.10 -32.36
CA ASP A 204 15.24 -8.44 -31.80
C ASP A 204 16.24 -8.48 -30.64
N HIS A 205 16.84 -7.34 -30.27
CA HIS A 205 17.66 -7.26 -29.06
C HIS A 205 16.83 -7.07 -27.79
N PHE A 206 15.55 -6.73 -27.91
CA PHE A 206 14.69 -6.37 -26.77
C PHE A 206 13.59 -7.40 -26.55
N GLU A 207 13.37 -7.72 -25.27
CA GLU A 207 12.24 -8.53 -24.79
C GLU A 207 11.10 -7.62 -24.33
N TRP A 208 11.42 -6.46 -23.72
CA TRP A 208 10.42 -5.56 -23.15
C TRP A 208 10.57 -4.11 -23.58
N VAL A 209 9.42 -3.43 -23.71
CA VAL A 209 9.33 -1.97 -23.66
C VAL A 209 8.74 -1.56 -22.31
N ILE A 210 9.42 -0.64 -21.61
CA ILE A 210 9.03 -0.23 -20.27
C ILE A 210 8.43 1.18 -20.23
N TYR A 211 7.37 1.32 -19.43
CA TYR A 211 6.78 2.61 -19.06
C TYR A 211 6.45 2.68 -17.55
N HIS A 212 6.46 3.89 -17.00
CA HIS A 212 6.13 4.19 -15.59
C HIS A 212 4.85 5.02 -15.52
N GLY A 213 3.70 4.36 -15.61
CA GLY A 213 2.41 5.03 -15.66
C GLY A 213 1.94 5.48 -14.28
N TYR A 214 2.29 6.67 -13.81
CA TYR A 214 1.70 7.22 -12.59
C TYR A 214 0.38 7.95 -12.88
N GLY A 215 -0.66 7.69 -12.08
CA GLY A 215 -1.95 8.38 -12.15
C GLY A 215 -2.68 8.36 -10.81
N ALA A 216 -3.31 9.47 -10.41
CA ALA A 216 -4.01 9.56 -9.13
C ALA A 216 -5.13 8.51 -9.03
N ASN A 217 -5.91 8.34 -10.11
CA ASN A 217 -6.75 7.16 -10.30
C ASN A 217 -5.93 6.10 -11.09
N PRO A 218 -5.57 4.95 -10.48
CA PRO A 218 -4.79 3.91 -11.14
C PRO A 218 -5.51 3.29 -12.34
N ASP A 219 -6.85 3.36 -12.36
CA ASP A 219 -7.70 2.75 -13.38
C ASP A 219 -7.69 3.55 -14.70
N SER A 220 -7.29 4.83 -14.67
CA SER A 220 -7.33 5.74 -15.81
C SER A 220 -6.38 5.39 -16.97
N LEU A 221 -5.40 4.52 -16.72
CA LEU A 221 -4.40 4.10 -17.71
C LEU A 221 -4.90 2.99 -18.63
N ALA A 222 -5.96 2.25 -18.26
CA ALA A 222 -6.42 1.06 -18.98
C ALA A 222 -6.65 1.29 -20.50
N PRO A 223 -7.31 2.37 -20.95
CA PRO A 223 -7.46 2.62 -22.39
C PRO A 223 -6.13 2.85 -23.12
N GLY A 224 -5.14 3.42 -22.44
CA GLY A 224 -3.80 3.60 -22.98
C GLY A 224 -3.02 2.28 -23.05
N MET A 225 -3.22 1.40 -22.08
CA MET A 225 -2.56 0.10 -22.02
C MET A 225 -2.94 -0.79 -23.20
N GLU A 226 -4.23 -0.87 -23.55
CA GLU A 226 -4.66 -1.63 -24.73
C GLU A 226 -4.12 -1.05 -26.03
N LYS A 227 -4.11 0.27 -26.18
CA LYS A 227 -3.50 0.93 -27.36
C LYS A 227 -2.01 0.62 -27.47
N ALA A 228 -1.29 0.64 -26.36
CA ALA A 228 0.13 0.33 -26.34
C ALA A 228 0.39 -1.15 -26.69
N LYS A 229 -0.44 -2.07 -26.18
CA LYS A 229 -0.32 -3.51 -26.49
C LYS A 229 -0.52 -3.77 -27.98
N GLU A 230 -1.56 -3.17 -28.55
CA GLU A 230 -1.84 -3.28 -29.98
C GLU A 230 -0.71 -2.70 -30.82
N LEU A 231 -0.22 -1.50 -30.46
CA LEU A 231 0.92 -0.87 -31.12
C LEU A 231 2.17 -1.76 -31.08
N VAL A 232 2.55 -2.29 -29.91
CA VAL A 232 3.76 -3.13 -29.79
C VAL A 232 3.64 -4.37 -30.67
N ARG A 233 2.47 -5.02 -30.71
CA ARG A 233 2.21 -6.20 -31.55
C ARG A 233 2.36 -5.93 -33.05
N GLN A 234 2.09 -4.70 -33.50
CA GLN A 234 2.30 -4.31 -34.90
C GLN A 234 3.77 -4.26 -35.29
N TYR A 235 4.68 -4.02 -34.34
CA TYR A 235 6.12 -4.00 -34.58
C TYR A 235 6.80 -5.35 -34.31
N SER A 236 6.35 -6.08 -33.28
CA SER A 236 6.91 -7.40 -32.96
C SER A 236 5.89 -8.30 -32.23
N PRO A 237 5.80 -9.59 -32.60
CA PRO A 237 4.97 -10.55 -31.87
C PRO A 237 5.60 -11.03 -30.55
N THR A 238 6.89 -10.75 -30.31
CA THR A 238 7.63 -11.25 -29.13
C THR A 238 7.87 -10.18 -28.07
N ILE A 239 7.99 -8.91 -28.45
CA ILE A 239 8.20 -7.82 -27.50
C ILE A 239 6.97 -7.66 -26.62
N LYS A 240 7.19 -7.56 -25.31
CA LYS A 240 6.15 -7.37 -24.30
C LYS A 240 6.17 -5.96 -23.73
N LEU A 241 5.03 -5.53 -23.22
CA LEU A 241 4.98 -4.38 -22.33
C LEU A 241 5.29 -4.80 -20.91
N TRP A 242 6.03 -3.94 -20.21
CA TRP A 242 6.24 -4.06 -18.78
C TRP A 242 6.03 -2.68 -18.13
N GLN A 243 5.09 -2.62 -17.20
CA GLN A 243 4.95 -1.50 -16.28
C GLN A 243 6.12 -1.57 -15.27
N GLY A 244 7.12 -0.72 -15.46
CA GLY A 244 8.43 -0.87 -14.78
C GLY A 244 8.56 -0.21 -13.41
N GLU A 245 7.68 0.75 -13.11
CA GLU A 245 7.66 1.49 -11.85
C GLU A 245 6.31 2.19 -11.68
N ALA A 246 5.55 1.85 -10.63
CA ALA A 246 4.31 2.54 -10.27
C ALA A 246 3.91 2.23 -8.83
N GLY A 247 3.29 3.22 -8.21
CA GLY A 247 2.82 3.19 -6.83
C GLY A 247 2.12 4.51 -6.53
N CYS A 248 1.73 4.70 -5.28
CA CYS A 248 1.46 6.03 -4.76
C CYS A 248 2.07 6.15 -3.36
N ALA A 249 2.25 7.38 -2.89
CA ALA A 249 2.73 7.60 -1.53
C ALA A 249 1.67 7.17 -0.50
N SER A 250 2.08 7.02 0.77
CA SER A 250 1.18 6.89 1.91
C SER A 250 1.00 8.18 2.72
N GLU A 251 1.68 9.25 2.32
CA GLU A 251 1.69 10.59 2.91
C GLU A 251 1.99 11.60 1.79
N GLU A 252 2.07 12.90 2.10
CA GLU A 252 2.46 13.94 1.14
C GLU A 252 3.79 13.61 0.43
N VAL A 253 3.86 13.89 -0.86
CA VAL A 253 5.02 13.62 -1.72
C VAL A 253 5.33 14.81 -2.62
N GLN A 254 6.62 14.99 -2.95
CA GLN A 254 7.15 16.06 -3.79
C GLN A 254 7.32 15.68 -5.27
N TYR A 255 7.22 14.41 -5.63
CA TYR A 255 7.52 13.91 -6.99
C TYR A 255 6.26 13.47 -7.72
N ALA A 256 6.28 12.30 -8.37
CA ALA A 256 5.09 11.73 -9.00
C ALA A 256 3.91 11.78 -8.02
N LEU A 257 2.75 12.21 -8.52
CA LEU A 257 1.52 12.36 -7.74
C LEU A 257 1.56 13.38 -6.60
N SER A 258 2.49 14.36 -6.64
CA SER A 258 2.50 15.52 -5.76
C SER A 258 1.18 16.30 -5.82
N GLY A 259 0.76 16.86 -4.69
CA GLY A 259 -0.48 17.65 -4.56
C GLY A 259 -1.75 16.81 -4.36
N VAL A 260 -1.61 15.50 -4.11
CA VAL A 260 -2.71 14.61 -3.76
C VAL A 260 -2.55 14.16 -2.31
N ASP A 261 -3.64 14.18 -1.54
CA ASP A 261 -3.68 13.78 -0.14
C ASP A 261 -3.69 12.25 0.00
N TRP A 262 -2.51 11.67 0.07
CA TRP A 262 -2.32 10.24 0.24
C TRP A 262 -2.39 9.79 1.70
N THR A 263 -2.85 8.56 1.92
CA THR A 263 -2.90 7.90 3.23
C THR A 263 -2.37 6.47 3.10
N GLU A 264 -2.09 5.79 4.22
CA GLU A 264 -1.75 4.35 4.17
C GLU A 264 -2.87 3.50 3.58
N LEU A 265 -4.13 3.95 3.68
CA LEU A 265 -5.27 3.22 3.18
C LEU A 265 -5.47 3.44 1.67
N SER A 266 -5.41 4.68 1.19
CA SER A 266 -5.44 4.95 -0.25
C SER A 266 -4.24 4.32 -0.96
N HIS A 267 -3.05 4.31 -0.33
CA HIS A 267 -1.89 3.57 -0.83
C HIS A 267 -2.16 2.07 -1.03
N ALA A 268 -2.74 1.41 -0.03
CA ALA A 268 -3.04 -0.01 -0.12
C ALA A 268 -4.08 -0.33 -1.21
N LYS A 269 -5.15 0.47 -1.29
CA LYS A 269 -6.20 0.33 -2.30
C LYS A 269 -5.65 0.62 -3.72
N TRP A 270 -4.82 1.65 -3.87
CA TRP A 270 -4.22 2.03 -5.14
C TRP A 270 -3.36 0.90 -5.71
N ASN A 271 -2.47 0.31 -4.89
CA ASN A 271 -1.64 -0.81 -5.33
C ASN A 271 -2.49 -2.02 -5.77
N ALA A 272 -3.53 -2.37 -5.01
CA ALA A 272 -4.41 -3.50 -5.39
C ALA A 272 -5.06 -3.29 -6.76
N ARG A 273 -5.65 -2.11 -6.98
CA ARG A 273 -6.32 -1.78 -8.23
C ARG A 273 -5.34 -1.75 -9.40
N ARG A 274 -4.18 -1.10 -9.21
CA ARG A 274 -3.18 -1.01 -10.26
C ARG A 274 -2.67 -2.39 -10.66
N MET A 275 -2.26 -3.20 -9.69
CA MET A 275 -1.76 -4.55 -9.95
C MET A 275 -2.79 -5.40 -10.71
N LEU A 276 -4.05 -5.41 -10.26
CA LEU A 276 -5.10 -6.17 -10.96
C LEU A 276 -5.41 -5.64 -12.35
N CYS A 277 -5.35 -4.32 -12.56
CA CYS A 277 -5.49 -3.72 -13.87
C CYS A 277 -4.36 -4.21 -14.80
N ASP A 278 -3.10 -4.13 -14.38
CA ASP A 278 -1.96 -4.61 -15.17
C ASP A 278 -2.08 -6.13 -15.47
N PHE A 279 -2.45 -6.94 -14.47
CA PHE A 279 -2.67 -8.40 -14.64
C PHE A 279 -3.80 -8.71 -15.62
N ALA A 280 -4.92 -8.01 -15.55
CA ALA A 280 -6.04 -8.18 -16.48
C ALA A 280 -5.67 -7.83 -17.91
N HIS A 281 -4.78 -6.86 -18.11
CA HIS A 281 -4.29 -6.48 -19.43
C HIS A 281 -3.09 -7.35 -19.87
N GLY A 282 -2.64 -8.31 -19.05
CA GLY A 282 -1.49 -9.17 -19.36
C GLY A 282 -0.18 -8.41 -19.47
N ILE A 283 -0.02 -7.33 -18.70
CA ILE A 283 1.18 -6.50 -18.65
C ILE A 283 1.94 -6.82 -17.36
N GLU A 284 3.18 -7.30 -17.49
CA GLU A 284 4.07 -7.51 -16.34
C GLU A 284 4.19 -6.21 -15.53
N SER A 285 4.29 -6.29 -14.20
CA SER A 285 4.05 -5.14 -13.32
C SER A 285 5.04 -5.07 -12.17
N THR A 286 5.62 -3.90 -11.94
CA THR A 286 6.55 -3.59 -10.86
C THR A 286 5.89 -2.71 -9.82
N VAL A 287 5.79 -3.23 -8.59
CA VAL A 287 5.37 -2.46 -7.42
C VAL A 287 6.53 -1.56 -6.96
N PHE A 288 6.33 -0.24 -7.03
CA PHE A 288 7.26 0.75 -6.50
C PHE A 288 6.78 1.23 -5.13
N THR A 289 7.47 0.93 -4.03
CA THR A 289 8.74 0.19 -3.87
C THR A 289 8.77 -0.53 -2.51
N ILE A 290 9.76 -1.38 -2.21
CA ILE A 290 9.79 -2.16 -0.94
C ILE A 290 9.83 -1.26 0.31
N SER A 291 10.66 -0.22 0.32
CA SER A 291 10.87 0.66 1.48
C SER A 291 10.77 2.12 1.09
N ASP A 292 10.40 2.97 2.05
CA ASP A 292 10.44 4.40 1.85
C ASP A 292 11.85 4.87 1.46
N LEU A 293 11.92 5.92 0.63
CA LEU A 293 13.17 6.40 0.03
C LEU A 293 13.59 7.73 0.65
N SER A 294 14.74 7.75 1.32
CA SER A 294 15.31 8.94 1.97
C SER A 294 16.09 9.78 0.96
N TYR A 295 15.41 10.69 0.25
CA TYR A 295 16.06 11.60 -0.71
C TYR A 295 16.91 12.67 -0.03
N SER A 296 16.56 13.04 1.21
CA SER A 296 17.36 13.92 2.06
C SER A 296 16.95 13.74 3.53
N LYS A 297 17.76 14.29 4.45
CA LYS A 297 17.44 14.30 5.90
C LYS A 297 16.07 14.92 6.22
N SER A 298 15.53 15.78 5.34
CA SER A 298 14.27 16.49 5.53
C SER A 298 13.14 15.99 4.63
N PHE A 299 13.38 15.02 3.74
CA PHE A 299 12.35 14.50 2.84
C PHE A 299 12.54 13.01 2.60
N ILE A 300 11.53 12.25 3.04
CA ILE A 300 11.39 10.83 2.79
C ILE A 300 10.19 10.64 1.89
N SER A 301 10.41 10.03 0.74
CA SER A 301 9.33 9.64 -0.17
C SER A 301 8.60 8.42 0.39
N ARG A 302 7.34 8.60 0.79
CA ARG A 302 6.54 7.60 1.52
C ARG A 302 5.89 6.54 0.62
N TYR A 303 6.55 6.14 -0.47
CA TYR A 303 6.08 5.15 -1.44
C TYR A 303 6.30 3.69 -1.02
N GLY A 304 7.11 3.46 0.02
CA GLY A 304 7.48 2.13 0.46
C GLY A 304 6.32 1.32 0.99
N LEU A 305 6.37 0.00 0.78
CA LEU A 305 5.57 -0.98 1.53
C LEU A 305 5.99 -1.03 3.01
N LEU A 306 7.24 -0.66 3.30
CA LEU A 306 7.80 -0.49 4.63
C LEU A 306 8.04 0.99 4.93
N LYS A 307 7.67 1.42 6.14
CA LYS A 307 7.92 2.78 6.62
C LYS A 307 9.31 2.87 7.23
N THR A 308 10.07 3.92 6.90
CA THR A 308 11.46 4.10 7.36
C THR A 308 11.71 5.40 8.13
N GLU A 309 12.79 5.41 8.91
CA GLU A 309 13.41 6.62 9.45
C GLU A 309 14.32 7.29 8.40
N PRO A 310 14.80 8.54 8.64
CA PRO A 310 15.74 9.20 7.73
C PRO A 310 17.06 8.45 7.50
N ASP A 311 17.44 7.54 8.40
CA ASP A 311 18.61 6.65 8.30
C ASP A 311 18.31 5.31 7.60
N ASN A 312 17.14 5.20 6.97
CA ASN A 312 16.63 4.01 6.27
C ASN A 312 16.25 2.82 7.16
N SER A 313 16.35 2.93 8.49
CA SER A 313 15.89 1.87 9.40
C SER A 313 14.37 1.68 9.34
N ILE A 314 13.90 0.42 9.47
CA ILE A 314 12.47 0.09 9.34
C ILE A 314 11.71 0.43 10.63
N ILE A 315 10.68 1.27 10.52
CA ILE A 315 9.75 1.62 11.59
C ILE A 315 8.63 0.57 11.68
N LYS A 316 7.96 0.29 10.55
CA LYS A 316 6.84 -0.65 10.49
C LYS A 316 6.56 -1.15 9.08
N VAL A 317 5.85 -2.26 9.01
CA VAL A 317 5.18 -2.74 7.78
C VAL A 317 3.88 -1.96 7.58
N LYS A 318 3.67 -1.38 6.39
CA LYS A 318 2.45 -0.61 6.06
C LYS A 318 1.32 -1.54 5.57
N THR A 319 0.09 -1.03 5.59
CA THR A 319 -1.09 -1.75 5.07
C THR A 319 -0.90 -2.24 3.63
N ALA A 320 -0.27 -1.43 2.78
CA ALA A 320 0.00 -1.77 1.39
C ALA A 320 0.82 -3.07 1.22
N TYR A 321 1.76 -3.37 2.13
CA TYR A 321 2.53 -4.61 2.09
C TYR A 321 1.61 -5.84 2.14
N TYR A 322 0.66 -5.86 3.08
CA TYR A 322 -0.26 -6.99 3.23
C TYR A 322 -1.23 -7.12 2.05
N VAL A 323 -1.63 -5.99 1.46
CA VAL A 323 -2.51 -5.98 0.30
C VAL A 323 -1.80 -6.47 -0.95
N VAL A 324 -0.57 -6.01 -1.21
CA VAL A 324 0.29 -6.54 -2.28
C VAL A 324 0.47 -8.05 -2.10
N ASN A 325 0.76 -8.49 -0.87
CA ASN A 325 0.91 -9.91 -0.55
C ASN A 325 -0.39 -10.71 -0.81
N ASN A 326 -1.57 -10.16 -0.51
CA ASN A 326 -2.86 -10.78 -0.85
C ASN A 326 -3.05 -10.92 -2.37
N VAL A 327 -2.76 -9.86 -3.13
CA VAL A 327 -2.90 -9.85 -4.59
C VAL A 327 -1.99 -10.92 -5.20
N VAL A 328 -0.70 -10.90 -4.86
CA VAL A 328 0.31 -11.84 -5.39
C VAL A 328 -0.02 -13.30 -5.03
N SER A 329 -0.61 -13.54 -3.85
CA SER A 329 -1.00 -14.88 -3.41
C SER A 329 -2.14 -15.49 -4.24
N VAL A 330 -3.06 -14.64 -4.72
CA VAL A 330 -4.24 -15.06 -5.48
C VAL A 330 -3.97 -15.01 -6.98
N PHE A 331 -3.40 -13.91 -7.47
CA PHE A 331 -3.14 -13.63 -8.88
C PHE A 331 -1.66 -13.87 -9.16
N ASN A 332 -1.32 -15.10 -9.53
CA ASN A 332 0.02 -15.50 -9.96
C ASN A 332 -0.13 -16.42 -11.17
N ASP A 333 0.92 -17.16 -11.52
CA ASP A 333 0.95 -18.10 -12.63
C ASP A 333 -0.12 -19.21 -12.56
N SER A 334 -0.72 -19.47 -11.38
CA SER A 334 -1.86 -20.37 -11.28
C SER A 334 -3.15 -19.81 -11.88
N VAL A 335 -3.21 -18.51 -12.20
CA VAL A 335 -4.39 -17.82 -12.73
C VAL A 335 -4.09 -17.29 -14.14
N THR A 336 -5.13 -17.25 -14.99
CA THR A 336 -5.07 -16.65 -16.32
C THR A 336 -6.27 -15.73 -16.54
N VAL A 337 -6.11 -14.73 -17.41
CA VAL A 337 -7.23 -13.90 -17.88
C VAL A 337 -8.25 -14.78 -18.62
N ASN A 338 -9.54 -14.53 -18.40
CA ASN A 338 -10.66 -15.21 -19.04
C ASN A 338 -11.43 -14.26 -19.95
N ASP A 339 -10.85 -13.93 -21.11
CA ASP A 339 -11.38 -12.96 -22.08
C ASP A 339 -12.70 -13.38 -22.75
N VAL A 340 -13.08 -14.65 -22.61
CA VAL A 340 -14.34 -15.19 -23.16
C VAL A 340 -15.49 -15.19 -22.16
N ALA A 341 -15.23 -14.83 -20.89
CA ALA A 341 -16.26 -14.74 -19.89
C ALA A 341 -17.25 -13.63 -20.23
N LYS A 342 -18.55 -13.94 -20.18
CA LYS A 342 -19.62 -12.95 -20.33
C LYS A 342 -20.09 -12.54 -18.94
N VAL A 343 -19.59 -11.40 -18.47
CA VAL A 343 -19.91 -10.81 -17.17
C VAL A 343 -20.72 -9.54 -17.40
N GLU A 344 -21.90 -9.49 -16.82
CA GLU A 344 -22.79 -8.32 -16.81
C GLU A 344 -22.95 -7.87 -15.35
N VAL A 345 -22.81 -6.57 -15.11
CA VAL A 345 -22.96 -5.98 -13.77
C VAL A 345 -24.05 -4.92 -13.78
N SER A 346 -24.87 -4.88 -12.73
CA SER A 346 -25.95 -3.90 -12.59
C SER A 346 -25.97 -3.30 -11.17
N PRO A 347 -25.91 -1.96 -11.02
CA PRO A 347 -25.56 -0.98 -12.06
C PRO A 347 -24.12 -1.18 -12.56
N ALA A 348 -23.85 -0.84 -13.83
CA ALA A 348 -22.54 -1.03 -14.45
C ALA A 348 -21.59 0.18 -14.28
N ASP A 349 -22.15 1.38 -14.07
CA ASP A 349 -21.42 2.63 -14.17
C ASP A 349 -20.30 2.73 -13.13
N GLY A 350 -19.12 3.17 -13.60
CA GLY A 350 -17.97 3.45 -12.74
C GLY A 350 -17.20 2.21 -12.24
N LEU A 351 -17.54 1.00 -12.68
CA LEU A 351 -16.91 -0.22 -12.19
C LEU A 351 -15.79 -0.71 -13.10
N SER A 352 -14.74 -1.23 -12.48
CA SER A 352 -13.77 -2.10 -13.14
C SER A 352 -14.14 -3.53 -12.82
N VAL A 353 -14.23 -4.37 -13.86
CA VAL A 353 -14.66 -5.77 -13.74
C VAL A 353 -13.77 -6.62 -14.64
N TYR A 354 -13.11 -7.60 -14.05
CA TYR A 354 -12.20 -8.49 -14.76
C TYR A 354 -12.49 -9.95 -14.41
N ALA A 355 -12.47 -10.80 -15.42
CA ALA A 355 -12.69 -12.23 -15.28
C ALA A 355 -11.39 -12.99 -15.47
N PHE A 356 -11.15 -13.95 -14.59
CA PHE A 356 -10.00 -14.82 -14.60
C PHE A 356 -10.41 -16.26 -14.37
N ARG A 357 -9.45 -17.14 -14.55
CA ARG A 357 -9.62 -18.58 -14.47
C ARG A 357 -8.43 -19.20 -13.75
N ASP A 358 -8.71 -19.98 -12.71
CA ASP A 358 -7.69 -20.84 -12.11
C ASP A 358 -7.34 -21.96 -13.09
N ARG A 359 -6.06 -22.10 -13.41
CA ARG A 359 -5.58 -23.06 -14.42
C ARG A 359 -5.78 -24.51 -14.00
N LYS A 360 -5.72 -24.80 -12.69
CA LYS A 360 -5.76 -26.16 -12.16
C LYS A 360 -7.19 -26.71 -12.07
N THR A 361 -8.09 -25.93 -11.49
CA THR A 361 -9.47 -26.34 -11.21
C THR A 361 -10.43 -25.96 -12.32
N GLY A 362 -10.08 -24.96 -13.13
CA GLY A 362 -10.97 -24.38 -14.12
C GLY A 362 -12.10 -23.53 -13.51
N HIS A 363 -12.02 -23.18 -12.22
CA HIS A 363 -12.96 -22.28 -11.55
C HIS A 363 -12.69 -20.81 -11.89
N ASP A 364 -13.76 -20.03 -11.96
CA ASP A 364 -13.68 -18.60 -12.27
C ASP A 364 -13.25 -17.75 -11.06
N LEU A 365 -12.63 -16.62 -11.35
CA LEU A 365 -12.45 -15.51 -10.42
C LEU A 365 -12.97 -14.25 -11.10
N ILE A 366 -13.89 -13.53 -10.46
CA ILE A 366 -14.36 -12.23 -10.93
C ILE A 366 -13.86 -11.18 -9.95
N ALA A 367 -12.92 -10.33 -10.37
CA ALA A 367 -12.47 -9.19 -9.60
C ALA A 367 -13.26 -7.95 -10.00
N LEU A 368 -13.73 -7.19 -9.00
CA LEU A 368 -14.49 -5.97 -9.25
C LEU A 368 -14.30 -4.93 -8.15
N TRP A 369 -14.39 -3.66 -8.51
CA TRP A 369 -14.35 -2.50 -7.60
C TRP A 369 -14.97 -1.26 -8.25
N ASP A 370 -15.29 -0.28 -7.42
CA ASP A 370 -15.60 1.07 -7.88
C ASP A 370 -14.30 1.78 -8.31
N SER A 371 -14.20 2.04 -9.60
CA SER A 371 -13.09 2.73 -10.27
C SER A 371 -13.45 4.16 -10.75
N SER A 372 -14.62 4.67 -10.36
CA SER A 372 -15.12 5.98 -10.81
C SER A 372 -14.21 7.13 -10.38
N ALA A 373 -13.49 6.97 -9.27
CA ALA A 373 -12.54 7.93 -8.74
C ALA A 373 -11.30 7.23 -8.13
N MET A 374 -10.30 8.04 -7.77
CA MET A 374 -9.17 7.58 -6.98
C MET A 374 -9.63 6.98 -5.64
N PRO A 375 -8.92 5.98 -5.10
CA PRO A 375 -9.28 5.40 -3.81
C PRO A 375 -9.09 6.42 -2.67
N ILE A 376 -10.01 6.38 -1.71
CA ILE A 376 -10.04 7.28 -0.54
C ILE A 376 -10.12 6.47 0.76
N ASP A 377 -10.12 7.12 1.92
CA ASP A 377 -10.17 6.42 3.21
C ASP A 377 -11.50 5.71 3.52
N PRO A 378 -12.67 6.33 3.30
CA PRO A 378 -13.95 5.67 3.53
C PRO A 378 -14.05 4.34 2.78
N CYS A 379 -14.49 3.29 3.48
CA CYS A 379 -14.80 1.98 2.89
C CYS A 379 -16.31 1.77 2.89
N GLU A 380 -17.03 2.72 2.29
CA GLU A 380 -18.49 2.67 2.17
C GLU A 380 -18.88 1.60 1.15
N LEU A 381 -19.76 0.70 1.57
CA LEU A 381 -20.22 -0.38 0.72
C LEU A 381 -21.44 0.06 -0.07
N THR A 382 -21.38 -0.19 -1.37
CA THR A 382 -22.56 -0.29 -2.24
C THR A 382 -22.75 -1.74 -2.65
N THR A 383 -23.84 -2.06 -3.34
CA THR A 383 -24.13 -3.42 -3.80
C THR A 383 -24.42 -3.45 -5.28
N VAL A 384 -23.96 -4.51 -5.95
CA VAL A 384 -24.21 -4.76 -7.38
C VAL A 384 -24.68 -6.19 -7.62
N ASP A 385 -25.42 -6.39 -8.69
CA ASP A 385 -25.73 -7.73 -9.19
C ASP A 385 -24.72 -8.10 -10.28
N VAL A 386 -24.10 -9.28 -10.17
CA VAL A 386 -23.11 -9.80 -11.11
C VAL A 386 -23.66 -11.05 -11.78
N ALA A 387 -24.03 -10.94 -13.06
CA ALA A 387 -24.51 -12.04 -13.87
C ALA A 387 -23.39 -12.59 -14.76
N VAL A 388 -23.13 -13.89 -14.66
CA VAL A 388 -22.08 -14.56 -15.44
C VAL A 388 -22.65 -15.78 -16.16
N THR A 389 -22.43 -15.83 -17.47
CA THR A 389 -22.81 -16.99 -18.29
C THR A 389 -21.83 -18.14 -18.06
N ASP A 390 -22.34 -19.34 -17.81
CA ASP A 390 -21.56 -20.56 -17.54
C ASP A 390 -20.55 -20.43 -16.40
N LEU A 391 -20.89 -19.65 -15.37
CA LEU A 391 -20.06 -19.46 -14.18
C LEU A 391 -19.65 -20.80 -13.57
N LYS A 392 -18.34 -21.01 -13.40
CA LYS A 392 -17.78 -22.22 -12.80
C LYS A 392 -17.33 -21.96 -11.37
N LEU A 393 -18.30 -21.99 -10.46
CA LEU A 393 -18.10 -21.97 -9.01
C LEU A 393 -18.95 -23.07 -8.37
N SER A 394 -18.34 -23.87 -7.50
CA SER A 394 -19.00 -24.94 -6.74
C SER A 394 -19.35 -24.48 -5.31
N ASP A 395 -18.47 -23.70 -4.68
CA ASP A 395 -18.62 -23.14 -3.33
C ASP A 395 -18.25 -21.65 -3.33
N PRO A 396 -19.16 -20.76 -3.78
CA PRO A 396 -18.88 -19.35 -4.01
C PRO A 396 -18.56 -18.57 -2.72
N VAL A 397 -17.47 -17.81 -2.77
CA VAL A 397 -17.02 -16.92 -1.71
C VAL A 397 -16.71 -15.53 -2.25
N TRP A 398 -16.83 -14.55 -1.36
CA TRP A 398 -16.42 -13.17 -1.55
C TRP A 398 -15.14 -12.94 -0.75
N LEU A 399 -14.07 -12.53 -1.44
CA LEU A 399 -12.77 -12.24 -0.86
C LEU A 399 -12.48 -10.73 -0.94
N ASP A 400 -12.19 -10.13 0.21
CA ASP A 400 -11.69 -8.75 0.32
C ASP A 400 -10.16 -8.74 0.28
N LEU A 401 -9.56 -8.21 -0.78
CA LEU A 401 -8.10 -8.13 -0.91
C LEU A 401 -7.48 -7.07 0.00
N LEU A 402 -8.25 -6.09 0.48
CA LEU A 402 -7.77 -5.10 1.44
C LEU A 402 -7.62 -5.71 2.85
N THR A 403 -8.53 -6.59 3.26
CA THR A 403 -8.55 -7.13 4.64
C THR A 403 -8.24 -8.63 4.75
N SER A 404 -7.97 -9.29 3.61
CA SER A 404 -7.78 -10.74 3.50
C SER A 404 -9.00 -11.56 3.91
N ARG A 405 -10.18 -10.95 4.13
CA ARG A 405 -11.34 -11.67 4.70
C ARG A 405 -12.10 -12.41 3.61
N ILE A 406 -12.46 -13.65 3.92
CA ILE A 406 -13.25 -14.51 3.04
C ILE A 406 -14.60 -14.74 3.68
N TYR A 407 -15.66 -14.42 2.95
CA TYR A 407 -17.05 -14.61 3.36
C TYR A 407 -17.75 -15.56 2.39
N ARG A 408 -18.64 -16.40 2.94
CA ARG A 408 -19.53 -17.22 2.11
C ARG A 408 -20.58 -16.32 1.48
N ILE A 409 -20.77 -16.44 0.17
CA ILE A 409 -21.91 -15.78 -0.49
C ILE A 409 -23.18 -16.52 -0.07
N PRO A 410 -24.18 -15.85 0.53
CA PRO A 410 -25.40 -16.53 0.96
C PRO A 410 -26.13 -17.17 -0.21
N ALA A 411 -26.72 -18.34 0.00
CA ALA A 411 -27.48 -19.03 -1.05
C ALA A 411 -28.65 -18.18 -1.60
N ALA A 412 -29.23 -17.32 -0.76
CA ALA A 412 -30.28 -16.37 -1.16
C ALA A 412 -29.79 -15.30 -2.16
N ASN A 413 -28.48 -15.01 -2.15
CA ASN A 413 -27.82 -14.08 -3.05
C ASN A 413 -27.35 -14.76 -4.34
N ILE A 414 -27.71 -16.02 -4.59
CA ILE A 414 -27.31 -16.76 -5.80
C ILE A 414 -28.57 -17.25 -6.49
N SER A 415 -28.76 -16.85 -7.75
CA SER A 415 -29.84 -17.36 -8.59
C SER A 415 -29.28 -17.85 -9.92
N LYS A 416 -29.78 -18.98 -10.42
CA LYS A 416 -29.39 -19.52 -11.72
C LYS A 416 -30.61 -19.65 -12.63
N VAL A 417 -30.55 -19.04 -13.81
CA VAL A 417 -31.59 -19.10 -14.84
C VAL A 417 -30.93 -19.53 -16.14
N GLY A 418 -31.27 -20.73 -16.61
CA GLY A 418 -30.59 -21.34 -17.75
C GLY A 418 -29.08 -21.48 -17.51
N ARG A 419 -28.28 -20.88 -18.39
CA ARG A 419 -26.81 -20.87 -18.31
C ARG A 419 -26.24 -19.75 -17.45
N THR A 420 -27.06 -18.76 -17.08
CA THR A 420 -26.59 -17.57 -16.36
C THR A 420 -26.75 -17.77 -14.87
N THR A 421 -25.67 -17.51 -14.12
CA THR A 421 -25.70 -17.42 -12.66
C THR A 421 -25.56 -15.96 -12.28
N THR A 422 -26.51 -15.45 -11.49
CA THR A 422 -26.50 -14.09 -10.95
C THR A 422 -26.18 -14.15 -9.46
N LEU A 423 -25.10 -13.47 -9.08
CA LEU A 423 -24.70 -13.19 -7.71
C LEU A 423 -25.29 -11.82 -7.35
N LYS A 424 -26.27 -11.78 -6.47
CA LYS A 424 -27.09 -10.60 -6.15
C LYS A 424 -26.59 -9.85 -4.93
N GLU A 425 -26.80 -8.54 -4.91
CA GLU A 425 -26.47 -7.65 -3.80
C GLU A 425 -25.03 -7.82 -3.30
N ILE A 426 -24.08 -7.98 -4.24
CA ILE A 426 -22.68 -8.20 -3.96
C ILE A 426 -22.05 -6.91 -3.43
N PRO A 427 -21.54 -6.89 -2.19
CA PRO A 427 -20.94 -5.70 -1.63
C PRO A 427 -19.65 -5.35 -2.38
N ILE A 428 -19.56 -4.10 -2.81
CA ILE A 428 -18.38 -3.53 -3.46
C ILE A 428 -18.06 -2.19 -2.83
N PHE A 429 -16.84 -1.73 -3.07
CA PHE A 429 -16.38 -0.40 -2.70
C PHE A 429 -15.15 -0.09 -3.58
N ASP A 430 -14.44 0.95 -3.23
CA ASP A 430 -13.24 1.45 -3.88
C ASP A 430 -11.98 0.53 -3.61
N SER A 431 -12.24 -0.66 -3.05
CA SER A 431 -11.48 -1.90 -2.85
C SER A 431 -11.62 -3.03 -3.89
N PRO A 432 -10.60 -3.63 -4.52
CA PRO A 432 -10.82 -4.88 -5.22
C PRO A 432 -11.37 -5.98 -4.31
N VAL A 433 -12.53 -6.51 -4.71
CA VAL A 433 -13.13 -7.72 -4.14
C VAL A 433 -13.13 -8.80 -5.21
N VAL A 434 -13.05 -10.06 -4.79
CA VAL A 434 -12.98 -11.21 -5.70
C VAL A 434 -14.08 -12.20 -5.39
N LEU A 435 -14.91 -12.50 -6.39
CA LEU A 435 -15.89 -13.58 -6.35
C LEU A 435 -15.23 -14.82 -6.92
N THR A 436 -15.09 -15.86 -6.11
CA THR A 436 -14.40 -17.07 -6.54
C THR A 436 -14.84 -18.30 -5.76
N ASP A 437 -14.26 -19.44 -6.06
CA ASP A 437 -14.53 -20.71 -5.41
C ASP A 437 -13.63 -20.87 -4.18
N ARG A 438 -14.20 -21.32 -3.07
CA ARG A 438 -13.44 -21.51 -1.82
C ARG A 438 -12.24 -22.45 -2.00
N SER A 439 -12.31 -23.43 -2.92
CA SER A 439 -11.27 -24.44 -3.12
C SER A 439 -9.97 -23.91 -3.71
N ILE A 440 -9.97 -22.73 -4.36
CA ILE A 440 -8.74 -22.15 -4.92
C ILE A 440 -7.94 -21.36 -3.89
N LEU A 441 -8.53 -21.04 -2.74
CA LEU A 441 -7.93 -20.18 -1.72
C LEU A 441 -7.23 -20.99 -0.64
N SER A 442 -6.01 -20.62 -0.29
CA SER A 442 -5.35 -21.03 0.95
C SER A 442 -5.71 -20.05 2.06
N TYR A 443 -6.28 -20.52 3.17
CA TYR A 443 -6.76 -19.62 4.22
C TYR A 443 -6.76 -20.25 5.62
N VAL A 444 -6.65 -19.40 6.62
CA VAL A 444 -6.87 -19.76 8.03
C VAL A 444 -8.36 -19.70 8.31
N GLN A 445 -8.94 -20.84 8.71
CA GLN A 445 -10.38 -20.94 8.96
C GLN A 445 -10.80 -20.04 10.14
N ALA A 446 -11.96 -19.39 10.00
CA ALA A 446 -12.54 -18.62 11.07
C ALA A 446 -12.88 -19.53 12.27
N ARG A 447 -12.53 -19.08 13.48
CA ARG A 447 -12.90 -19.80 14.70
C ARG A 447 -14.41 -19.87 14.80
N LYS A 448 -14.97 -21.09 14.74
CA LYS A 448 -16.38 -21.30 15.09
C LYS A 448 -16.59 -20.85 16.54
N PRO A 449 -17.62 -20.04 16.85
CA PRO A 449 -17.92 -19.72 18.23
C PRO A 449 -18.14 -21.04 18.99
N LYS A 450 -17.33 -21.31 20.03
CA LYS A 450 -17.56 -22.47 20.89
C LYS A 450 -18.99 -22.38 21.40
N LYS A 451 -19.83 -23.38 21.13
CA LYS A 451 -21.12 -23.56 21.80
C LYS A 451 -20.82 -23.59 23.30
N LYS A 452 -21.12 -22.50 24.01
CA LYS A 452 -21.11 -22.53 25.47
C LYS A 452 -22.14 -23.57 25.92
N PRO A 453 -21.83 -24.46 26.88
CA PRO A 453 -22.83 -25.33 27.49
C PRO A 453 -24.01 -24.47 27.96
N ARG A 454 -25.23 -24.92 27.72
CA ARG A 454 -26.45 -24.26 28.23
C ARG A 454 -26.26 -24.06 29.75
N PRO A 455 -26.33 -22.82 30.27
CA PRO A 455 -26.32 -22.62 31.71
C PRO A 455 -27.60 -23.23 32.28
N VAL A 456 -27.46 -23.97 33.39
CA VAL A 456 -28.57 -24.39 34.25
C VAL A 456 -29.40 -23.15 34.61
N PRO A 457 -30.75 -23.20 34.53
CA PRO A 457 -31.58 -22.02 34.74
C PRO A 457 -31.41 -21.52 36.18
N LYS A 458 -30.92 -20.29 36.32
CA LYS A 458 -30.97 -19.53 37.58
C LYS A 458 -32.31 -18.80 37.68
N PRO A 459 -32.82 -18.54 38.91
CA PRO A 459 -34.11 -17.89 39.12
C PRO A 459 -34.15 -16.50 38.48
N PRO A 460 -35.35 -15.98 38.16
CA PRO A 460 -35.51 -14.87 37.23
C PRO A 460 -34.86 -13.61 37.78
N LYS A 461 -33.73 -13.22 37.19
CA LYS A 461 -33.25 -11.83 37.30
C LYS A 461 -34.03 -10.99 36.30
N ARG A 462 -34.61 -9.91 36.82
CA ARG A 462 -35.33 -8.85 36.10
C ARG A 462 -34.75 -8.60 34.70
N SER A 463 -35.67 -8.51 33.74
CA SER A 463 -35.43 -8.23 32.32
C SER A 463 -34.39 -7.11 32.14
N ALA A 464 -33.23 -7.47 31.58
CA ALA A 464 -32.32 -6.49 31.01
C ALA A 464 -32.96 -5.99 29.71
N LYS A 465 -33.47 -4.76 29.74
CA LYS A 465 -33.86 -3.99 28.56
C LYS A 465 -32.72 -4.04 27.54
N THR A 466 -33.08 -4.28 26.29
CA THR A 466 -32.25 -3.98 25.11
C THR A 466 -31.66 -2.57 25.26
N LYS A 467 -30.33 -2.49 25.49
CA LYS A 467 -29.63 -1.21 25.57
C LYS A 467 -29.45 -0.70 24.14
N GLY A 468 -30.13 0.40 23.80
CA GLY A 468 -29.77 1.25 22.67
C GLY A 468 -28.32 1.76 22.80
N ALA A 469 -27.81 2.36 21.73
CA ALA A 469 -26.49 2.99 21.71
C ALA A 469 -26.32 3.91 22.93
N PHE A 470 -25.25 3.72 23.70
CA PHE A 470 -24.90 4.63 24.78
C PHE A 470 -24.45 5.96 24.14
N PRO A 471 -24.88 7.13 24.64
CA PRO A 471 -24.72 8.42 23.95
C PRO A 471 -23.30 8.98 24.05
N LEU A 472 -22.33 8.26 23.49
CA LEU A 472 -20.94 8.70 23.37
C LEU A 472 -20.64 8.99 21.90
N LYS A 473 -20.20 10.21 21.59
CA LYS A 473 -19.65 10.57 20.28
C LYS A 473 -18.15 10.21 20.28
N PRO A 474 -17.71 9.23 19.46
CA PRO A 474 -16.35 8.70 19.53
C PRO A 474 -15.37 9.45 18.61
N TYR A 475 -14.19 9.76 19.13
CA TYR A 475 -13.01 10.29 18.43
C TYR A 475 -11.86 9.31 18.65
N ARG A 476 -11.87 8.22 17.89
CA ARG A 476 -10.96 7.09 18.10
C ARG A 476 -9.69 7.24 17.26
N LEU A 477 -8.60 6.72 17.79
CA LEU A 477 -7.42 6.39 17.01
C LEU A 477 -7.70 5.14 16.19
N PHE A 478 -7.21 5.13 14.95
CA PHE A 478 -7.25 3.96 14.08
C PHE A 478 -5.82 3.49 13.85
N GLY A 479 -5.60 2.17 13.86
CA GLY A 479 -4.28 1.58 13.60
C GLY A 479 -3.29 1.58 14.77
N THR A 480 -3.77 1.66 16.02
CA THR A 480 -2.86 1.58 17.18
C THR A 480 -2.30 0.15 17.33
N GLN A 481 -0.98 0.03 17.48
CA GLN A 481 -0.32 -1.28 17.65
C GLN A 481 -0.47 -1.84 19.08
N LYS A 482 -0.80 -0.98 20.06
CA LYS A 482 -1.03 -1.33 21.47
C LYS A 482 -2.29 -0.62 21.98
N PRO A 483 -2.96 -1.15 23.02
CA PRO A 483 -4.04 -0.43 23.67
C PRO A 483 -3.57 0.97 24.13
N THR A 484 -4.37 1.99 23.85
CA THR A 484 -4.04 3.39 24.09
C THR A 484 -4.98 4.01 25.12
N PRO A 485 -4.54 4.98 25.95
CA PRO A 485 -5.42 5.64 26.90
C PRO A 485 -6.66 6.28 26.27
N ALA A 486 -7.71 6.43 27.08
CA ALA A 486 -8.94 7.09 26.70
C ALA A 486 -9.31 8.23 27.65
N VAL A 487 -10.03 9.24 27.14
CA VAL A 487 -10.65 10.30 27.93
C VAL A 487 -12.14 10.39 27.60
N VAL A 488 -12.99 10.39 28.62
CA VAL A 488 -14.41 10.71 28.50
C VAL A 488 -14.61 12.19 28.85
N ILE A 489 -15.05 12.99 27.88
CA ILE A 489 -15.38 14.39 28.05
C ILE A 489 -16.81 14.49 28.57
N HIS A 490 -16.94 15.00 29.80
CA HIS A 490 -18.18 15.30 30.50
C HIS A 490 -18.34 16.82 30.59
N TYR A 491 -18.92 17.43 29.57
CA TYR A 491 -19.07 18.88 29.49
C TYR A 491 -20.46 19.25 28.99
N ALA A 492 -21.14 20.15 29.71
CA ALA A 492 -22.40 20.74 29.25
C ALA A 492 -22.07 21.93 28.35
N ASP A 493 -22.51 21.90 27.10
CA ASP A 493 -22.34 23.02 26.18
C ASP A 493 -22.93 24.29 26.82
N GLN A 494 -22.07 25.29 27.07
CA GLN A 494 -22.44 26.56 27.69
C GLN A 494 -22.64 27.67 26.66
N GLY A 495 -22.92 27.31 25.39
CA GLY A 495 -23.20 28.26 24.31
C GLY A 495 -21.96 28.82 23.63
N ASN A 496 -20.82 28.11 23.70
CA ASN A 496 -19.53 28.54 23.13
C ASN A 496 -19.04 27.63 21.98
N GLY A 497 -19.94 27.21 21.09
CA GLY A 497 -19.62 26.48 19.86
C GLY A 497 -18.98 25.10 20.08
N ASN A 498 -18.49 24.48 19.01
CA ASN A 498 -17.95 23.09 18.93
C ASN A 498 -16.68 22.81 19.78
N TRP A 499 -16.49 23.47 20.92
CA TRP A 499 -15.31 23.41 21.77
C TRP A 499 -14.98 21.98 22.23
N ALA A 500 -15.98 21.19 22.64
CA ALA A 500 -15.77 19.79 23.06
C ALA A 500 -15.26 18.91 21.91
N GLU A 501 -15.69 19.21 20.67
CA GLU A 501 -15.24 18.52 19.46
C GLU A 501 -13.82 18.92 19.07
N GLN A 502 -13.51 20.22 19.14
CA GLN A 502 -12.14 20.73 18.93
C GLN A 502 -11.16 20.14 19.95
N LEU A 503 -11.56 20.03 21.22
CA LEU A 503 -10.74 19.40 22.25
C LEU A 503 -10.59 17.90 22.01
N ALA A 504 -11.67 17.21 21.65
CA ALA A 504 -11.60 15.79 21.33
C ALA A 504 -10.65 15.50 20.17
N GLU A 505 -10.66 16.37 19.16
CA GLU A 505 -9.77 16.27 18.00
C GLU A 505 -8.31 16.59 18.36
N ALA A 506 -8.06 17.57 19.23
CA ALA A 506 -6.72 17.86 19.73
C ALA A 506 -6.14 16.71 20.59
N LEU A 507 -6.94 16.13 21.48
CA LEU A 507 -6.54 14.97 22.28
C LEU A 507 -6.32 13.72 21.40
N ARG A 508 -7.15 13.54 20.37
CA ARG A 508 -6.97 12.49 19.36
C ARG A 508 -5.68 12.68 18.57
N SER A 509 -5.41 13.89 18.09
CA SER A 509 -4.15 14.23 17.42
C SER A 509 -2.93 14.03 18.33
N GLY A 510 -3.13 14.22 19.64
CA GLY A 510 -2.15 13.90 20.67
C GLY A 510 -2.03 12.42 21.03
N GLY A 511 -2.71 11.50 20.34
CA GLY A 511 -2.57 10.06 20.56
C GLY A 511 -3.42 9.51 21.71
N MET A 512 -4.62 10.03 21.94
CA MET A 512 -5.59 9.46 22.89
C MET A 512 -6.96 9.18 22.27
N HIS A 513 -7.61 8.10 22.68
CA HIS A 513 -9.03 7.92 22.36
C HIS A 513 -9.85 8.95 23.13
N THR A 514 -10.78 9.62 22.46
CA THR A 514 -11.66 10.58 23.14
C THR A 514 -13.12 10.24 22.90
N PHE A 515 -13.96 10.38 23.92
CA PHE A 515 -15.38 10.12 23.85
C PHE A 515 -16.14 11.27 24.48
N ILE A 516 -17.01 11.93 23.73
CA ILE A 516 -17.83 13.02 24.25
C ILE A 516 -19.16 12.43 24.74
N LEU A 517 -19.49 12.62 26.01
CA LEU A 517 -20.82 12.28 26.52
C LEU A 517 -21.82 13.35 26.07
N SER A 518 -22.64 13.02 25.07
CA SER A 518 -23.54 14.00 24.44
C SER A 518 -24.80 14.30 25.25
N ASP A 519 -25.07 13.51 26.30
CA ASP A 519 -26.17 13.69 27.24
C ASP A 519 -25.61 13.70 28.67
N THR A 520 -25.35 14.90 29.19
CA THR A 520 -24.79 15.11 30.54
C THR A 520 -25.78 14.80 31.67
N SER A 521 -27.04 14.47 31.36
CA SER A 521 -27.99 13.94 32.34
C SER A 521 -27.76 12.45 32.67
N ARG A 522 -26.90 11.77 31.89
CA ARG A 522 -26.49 10.38 32.12
C ARG A 522 -25.34 10.28 33.09
N ASP A 523 -25.30 9.16 33.81
CA ASP A 523 -24.25 8.87 34.79
C ASP A 523 -22.88 8.72 34.10
N LEU A 524 -21.92 9.56 34.47
CA LEU A 524 -20.54 9.48 34.02
C LEU A 524 -19.89 8.13 34.37
N ALA A 525 -20.28 7.51 35.49
CA ALA A 525 -19.81 6.18 35.86
C ALA A 525 -20.26 5.12 34.85
N ASP A 526 -21.48 5.23 34.33
CA ASP A 526 -21.98 4.35 33.26
C ASP A 526 -21.22 4.56 31.95
N ALA A 527 -20.83 5.81 31.65
CA ALA A 527 -20.03 6.13 30.47
C ALA A 527 -18.63 5.52 30.54
N VAL A 528 -17.94 5.68 31.68
CA VAL A 528 -16.63 5.06 31.93
C VAL A 528 -16.74 3.53 31.89
N ALA A 529 -17.76 2.95 32.53
CA ALA A 529 -18.01 1.52 32.50
C ALA A 529 -18.28 1.01 31.06
N HIS A 530 -18.99 1.79 30.25
CA HIS A 530 -19.23 1.47 28.85
C HIS A 530 -17.93 1.46 28.04
N VAL A 531 -17.13 2.53 28.11
CA VAL A 531 -15.82 2.59 27.43
C VAL A 531 -14.93 1.43 27.87
N ARG A 532 -14.87 1.14 29.17
CA ARG A 532 -14.11 0.01 29.72
C ARG A 532 -14.62 -1.34 29.21
N SER A 533 -15.93 -1.51 29.04
CA SER A 533 -16.53 -2.72 28.48
C SER A 533 -16.20 -2.94 26.99
N GLN A 534 -15.91 -1.87 26.27
CA GLN A 534 -15.56 -1.89 24.85
C GLN A 534 -14.04 -1.88 24.61
N ALA A 535 -13.23 -1.86 25.67
CA ALA A 535 -11.80 -1.59 25.59
C ALA A 535 -11.05 -2.50 24.61
N THR A 536 -11.36 -3.80 24.59
CA THR A 536 -10.77 -4.75 23.63
C THR A 536 -11.15 -4.44 22.19
N GLY A 537 -12.40 -4.08 21.92
CA GLY A 537 -12.89 -3.79 20.58
C GLY A 537 -12.44 -2.43 20.04
N TRP A 538 -12.15 -1.48 20.93
CA TRP A 538 -11.73 -0.12 20.57
C TRP A 538 -10.23 0.12 20.75
N GLN A 539 -9.47 -0.91 21.12
CA GLN A 539 -8.04 -0.80 21.47
C GLN A 539 -7.75 0.27 22.53
N VAL A 540 -8.65 0.40 23.50
CA VAL A 540 -8.44 1.26 24.68
C VAL A 540 -7.70 0.47 25.76
N ASP A 541 -6.74 1.09 26.44
CA ASP A 541 -6.14 0.53 27.65
C ASP A 541 -7.16 0.61 28.80
N PRO A 542 -7.70 -0.52 29.31
CA PRO A 542 -8.73 -0.51 30.34
C PRO A 542 -8.22 -0.02 31.71
N LYS A 543 -6.90 0.20 31.87
CA LYS A 543 -6.29 0.75 33.08
C LYS A 543 -5.96 2.25 32.96
N GLN A 544 -6.26 2.87 31.81
CA GLN A 544 -5.96 4.26 31.52
C GLN A 544 -7.14 4.98 30.88
N ILE A 545 -8.28 4.97 31.57
CA ILE A 545 -9.50 5.67 31.19
C ILE A 545 -9.69 6.85 32.13
N GLY A 546 -9.51 8.06 31.61
CA GLY A 546 -9.72 9.29 32.35
C GLY A 546 -11.04 9.99 32.03
N VAL A 547 -11.35 10.99 32.83
CA VAL A 547 -12.51 11.87 32.68
C VAL A 547 -12.07 13.33 32.62
N LEU A 548 -12.78 14.14 31.86
CA LEU A 548 -12.49 15.57 31.68
C LEU A 548 -13.77 16.40 31.76
N GLY A 549 -13.78 17.49 32.53
CA GLY A 549 -15.00 18.28 32.76
C GLY A 549 -14.95 19.21 33.99
N ASP A 550 -16.11 19.71 34.44
CA ASP A 550 -16.22 20.63 35.59
C ASP A 550 -15.77 19.96 36.92
N ALA A 551 -15.03 20.69 37.75
CA ALA A 551 -14.55 20.22 39.05
C ALA A 551 -15.64 19.73 40.01
N LYS A 552 -16.84 20.32 40.02
CA LYS A 552 -17.94 19.86 40.88
C LYS A 552 -18.36 18.41 40.58
N ALA A 553 -18.19 17.95 39.34
CA ALA A 553 -18.53 16.59 38.93
C ALA A 553 -17.39 15.59 39.10
N LEU A 554 -16.13 16.04 39.14
CA LEU A 554 -14.97 15.19 38.86
C LEU A 554 -13.91 15.13 39.97
N LEU A 555 -14.04 15.92 41.04
CA LEU A 555 -13.14 15.85 42.21
C LEU A 555 -13.16 14.47 42.91
N SER A 556 -14.15 13.62 42.63
CA SER A 556 -14.23 12.22 43.08
C SER A 556 -14.17 11.21 41.92
N TYR A 557 -13.33 11.46 40.90
CA TYR A 557 -13.26 10.63 39.68
C TYR A 557 -13.07 9.12 39.93
N ARG A 558 -12.42 8.72 41.02
CA ARG A 558 -12.28 7.31 41.41
C ARG A 558 -13.63 6.64 41.73
N LYS A 559 -14.62 7.40 42.22
CA LYS A 559 -15.98 6.90 42.48
C LYS A 559 -16.75 6.59 41.19
N VAL A 560 -16.40 7.24 40.08
CA VAL A 560 -16.96 6.93 38.74
C VAL A 560 -16.10 5.91 37.97
N GLY A 561 -15.11 5.30 38.62
CA GLY A 561 -14.27 4.25 38.05
C GLY A 561 -13.24 4.73 37.02
N ALA A 562 -12.92 6.03 37.00
CA ALA A 562 -11.86 6.58 36.16
C ALA A 562 -10.48 6.46 36.83
N ASP A 563 -9.44 6.32 36.01
CA ASP A 563 -8.05 6.13 36.45
C ASP A 563 -7.29 7.46 36.62
N PHE A 564 -7.78 8.54 35.98
CA PHE A 564 -7.29 9.91 36.14
C PHE A 564 -8.39 10.92 35.81
N ALA A 565 -8.21 12.19 36.19
CA ALA A 565 -9.15 13.26 35.88
C ALA A 565 -8.47 14.58 35.52
N VAL A 566 -9.12 15.31 34.62
CA VAL A 566 -8.78 16.68 34.24
C VAL A 566 -9.99 17.56 34.57
N VAL A 567 -9.83 18.50 35.48
CA VAL A 567 -10.94 19.32 35.97
C VAL A 567 -10.76 20.79 35.61
N PHE A 568 -11.84 21.41 35.14
CA PHE A 568 -11.90 22.84 34.86
C PHE A 568 -12.41 23.60 36.09
N GLY A 569 -11.62 24.60 36.52
CA GLY A 569 -11.93 25.42 37.70
C GLY A 569 -11.77 24.67 39.03
N GLY A 570 -11.73 25.41 40.13
CA GLY A 570 -11.62 24.86 41.49
C GLY A 570 -10.29 25.14 42.19
N LYS A 571 -10.35 25.36 43.51
CA LYS A 571 -9.18 25.43 44.40
C LYS A 571 -8.86 24.02 44.88
N ALA A 572 -8.19 23.21 44.07
CA ALA A 572 -7.54 22.01 44.61
C ALA A 572 -6.11 22.39 45.01
N GLU A 573 -5.68 22.01 46.20
CA GLU A 573 -4.26 21.99 46.54
C GLU A 573 -3.59 21.01 45.56
N THR A 574 -2.88 21.55 44.57
CA THR A 574 -2.24 20.83 43.45
C THR A 574 -1.08 19.91 43.88
N GLY A 575 -1.00 19.55 45.17
CA GLY A 575 0.18 18.96 45.78
C GLY A 575 0.17 17.44 46.02
N GLN A 576 -0.95 16.71 45.92
CA GLN A 576 -0.97 15.32 46.44
C GLN A 576 -1.54 14.20 45.53
N ASP A 577 -2.39 14.46 44.53
CA ASP A 577 -2.89 13.40 43.63
C ASP A 577 -2.27 13.47 42.21
N LYS A 578 -1.34 12.56 41.90
CA LYS A 578 -0.72 12.44 40.57
C LYS A 578 -1.73 12.12 39.46
N GLY A 579 -2.92 11.62 39.80
CA GLY A 579 -4.01 11.30 38.88
C GLY A 579 -4.94 12.48 38.55
N LEU A 580 -4.75 13.65 39.17
CA LEU A 580 -5.62 14.83 38.99
C LEU A 580 -4.85 15.99 38.38
N LYS A 581 -5.39 16.59 37.31
CA LYS A 581 -4.92 17.86 36.73
C LYS A 581 -6.02 18.90 36.84
N VAL A 582 -5.70 20.06 37.40
CA VAL A 582 -6.60 21.21 37.44
C VAL A 582 -6.17 22.20 36.36
N ILE A 583 -7.14 22.62 35.54
CA ILE A 583 -6.98 23.67 34.53
C ILE A 583 -7.80 24.87 34.99
N ASP A 584 -7.19 26.05 34.98
CA ASP A 584 -7.87 27.28 35.36
C ASP A 584 -8.99 27.59 34.35
N ALA A 585 -10.23 27.74 34.85
CA ALA A 585 -11.40 27.98 34.01
C ALA A 585 -11.33 29.29 33.24
N SER A 586 -10.54 30.27 33.69
CA SER A 586 -10.29 31.52 32.95
C SER A 586 -9.55 31.29 31.62
N GLN A 587 -8.92 30.13 31.44
CA GLN A 587 -8.22 29.74 30.21
C GLN A 587 -9.15 29.16 29.12
N LEU A 588 -10.45 29.03 29.41
CA LEU A 588 -11.46 28.46 28.49
C LEU A 588 -12.22 29.52 27.66
N GLY A 589 -11.84 30.81 27.77
CA GLY A 589 -12.62 31.96 27.28
C GLY A 589 -12.50 32.34 25.80
N ALA A 590 -11.95 31.50 24.92
CA ALA A 590 -11.83 31.75 23.48
C ALA A 590 -11.95 30.44 22.67
N PRO A 591 -12.23 30.48 21.36
CA PRO A 591 -12.15 29.30 20.49
C PRO A 591 -10.83 28.55 20.72
N LEU A 592 -10.88 27.21 20.78
CA LEU A 592 -9.70 26.41 21.12
C LEU A 592 -8.63 26.54 20.02
N ALA A 593 -7.66 27.43 20.21
CA ALA A 593 -6.50 27.51 19.33
C ALA A 593 -5.58 26.30 19.60
N LYS A 594 -5.12 25.64 18.53
CA LYS A 594 -4.22 24.46 18.62
C LYS A 594 -2.97 24.71 19.47
N ASP A 595 -2.50 25.96 19.56
CA ASP A 595 -1.29 26.37 20.29
C ASP A 595 -1.57 26.95 21.68
N SER A 596 -2.76 26.70 22.24
CA SER A 596 -3.14 27.19 23.56
C SER A 596 -2.15 26.67 24.63
N PRO A 597 -1.51 27.54 25.45
CA PRO A 597 -0.50 27.11 26.43
C PRO A 597 -1.00 26.05 27.41
N TRP A 598 -2.26 26.15 27.83
CA TRP A 598 -2.88 25.17 28.73
C TRP A 598 -3.13 23.81 28.06
N LEU A 599 -3.46 23.80 26.77
CA LEU A 599 -3.65 22.58 26.00
C LEU A 599 -2.31 21.87 25.79
N THR A 600 -1.25 22.65 25.52
CA THR A 600 0.12 22.13 25.44
C THR A 600 0.57 21.53 26.77
N ASP A 601 0.30 22.20 27.89
CA ASP A 601 0.60 21.70 29.23
C ASP A 601 -0.22 20.44 29.57
N LEU A 602 -1.50 20.39 29.19
CA LEU A 602 -2.34 19.21 29.34
C LEU A 602 -1.79 18.02 28.54
N LEU A 603 -1.44 18.22 27.27
CA LEU A 603 -0.88 17.16 26.42
C LEU A 603 0.44 16.64 26.97
N LYS A 604 1.32 17.52 27.49
CA LYS A 604 2.56 17.14 28.18
C LYS A 604 2.30 16.35 29.46
N TRP A 605 1.30 16.73 30.25
CA TRP A 605 0.92 16.00 31.46
C TRP A 605 0.33 14.62 31.16
N LEU A 606 -0.35 14.46 30.01
CA LEU A 606 -0.87 13.19 29.53
C LEU A 606 0.21 12.31 28.88
N GLU A 607 1.33 12.88 28.44
CA GLU A 607 2.41 12.16 27.74
C GLU A 607 2.90 10.89 28.46
N PRO A 608 3.16 10.88 29.78
CA PRO A 608 3.62 9.68 30.48
C PRO A 608 2.60 8.53 30.52
N ARG A 609 1.32 8.83 30.22
CA ARG A 609 0.22 7.87 30.17
C ARG A 609 0.10 7.24 28.80
N LYS A 610 0.57 7.92 27.75
CA LYS A 610 0.53 7.39 26.39
C LYS A 610 1.41 6.14 26.33
N THR A 611 0.84 5.03 25.91
CA THR A 611 1.63 3.98 25.28
C THR A 611 2.23 4.60 24.04
N LYS A 612 3.56 4.48 23.82
CA LYS A 612 4.22 5.05 22.63
C LYS A 612 3.40 4.69 21.40
N VAL A 613 2.71 5.68 20.85
CA VAL A 613 2.04 5.58 19.56
C VAL A 613 3.15 5.90 18.57
N PHE A 614 3.69 4.86 17.94
CA PHE A 614 4.65 5.00 16.86
C PHE A 614 3.91 5.00 15.53
#